data_AF-A0A3S9MY52-F1
#
_entry.id   AF-A0A3S9MY52-F1
#
_cell.length_a   1.000
_cell.length_b   1.000
_cell.length_c   1.000
_cell.angle_alpha   90.00
_cell.angle_beta   90.00
_cell.angle_gamma   90.00
#
_symmetry.space_group_name_H-M   'P 1'
#
loop_
_entity.id
_entity.type
_entity.pdbx_description
1 polymer ?
#
loop_
_entity_poly.entity_id
_entity_poly.type
_entity_poly.pdbx_seq_one_letter_code
_entity_poly.pdbx_strand_id
1 'polypeptide(L)'
;MLRVVKHILIKSKEYTLIAFFLMSTNALAHISEAHERIEKEAYKLLIEQEATENHPDGLSMFNYLVAQNYIKESDEASSAYPDLDLSRQFLSDRQIYHFMASSRYVMQALRRYDNIDEQQHYIISKALPECINLLYTLTRETIDNPTGANQAGRGIYVLMHAITDSYSREHTIRQPITHNIQNIKSWKLSRLFWPEVAKLKADNSNDEVETLVFLHSIEGKADAEWVDEEGNLNEEAKAAVNAIKELLIIIYQATQNKAEVDSLITSYIGKHFQPVGAVVNDQQFVFETENTTMDLSYEDGYFDNSNVLELDRYPHYSHMLTFQNGLSQIERPSFGYELGIHISPRAAFSSTSFFQRLPYGIVIGINENTDILPDASLVESLQFKAAAKVMFYLPLRNLVLEPRLGLGMTPLNSNDNNLGLLTGFDVAFNLGRDNNRQRTKRFSIGYEYDASGLHSYNSILLKAGFNNWQGRVVKK
;
A
#
# COMPACT_ATOMS: atom_id res chain seq x y z
N MET A 1 3.06 -24.88 -33.46
CA MET A 1 3.09 -23.98 -32.28
C MET A 1 1.70 -23.61 -31.77
N LEU A 2 0.83 -22.96 -32.56
CA LEU A 2 -0.53 -22.57 -32.12
C LEU A 2 -1.48 -23.74 -31.75
N ARG A 3 -1.28 -24.95 -32.31
CA ARG A 3 -2.05 -26.16 -31.91
C ARG A 3 -1.57 -26.80 -30.61
N VAL A 4 -0.31 -26.59 -30.20
CA VAL A 4 0.26 -27.14 -28.96
C VAL A 4 -0.13 -26.27 -27.77
N VAL A 5 -0.15 -24.94 -27.95
CA VAL A 5 -0.66 -23.98 -26.96
C VAL A 5 -2.15 -24.21 -26.67
N LYS A 6 -2.95 -24.52 -27.70
CA LYS A 6 -4.39 -24.82 -27.53
C LYS A 6 -4.64 -26.14 -26.78
N HIS A 7 -3.73 -27.11 -26.83
CA HIS A 7 -3.90 -28.40 -26.16
C HIS A 7 -3.46 -28.36 -24.68
N ILE A 8 -2.53 -27.47 -24.32
CA ILE A 8 -2.10 -27.25 -22.93
C ILE A 8 -3.13 -26.40 -22.16
N LEU A 9 -3.76 -25.41 -22.82
CA LEU A 9 -4.79 -24.56 -22.20
C LEU A 9 -6.12 -25.30 -21.91
N ILE A 10 -6.40 -26.42 -22.58
CA ILE A 10 -7.68 -27.15 -22.42
C ILE A 10 -7.62 -28.19 -21.27
N LYS A 11 -6.43 -28.54 -20.75
CA LYS A 11 -6.27 -29.60 -19.73
C LYS A 11 -6.13 -29.15 -18.28
N SER A 12 -6.03 -27.86 -18.01
CA SER A 12 -5.69 -27.33 -16.70
C SER A 12 -6.83 -26.48 -16.16
N LYS A 13 -7.77 -27.15 -15.47
CA LYS A 13 -8.79 -26.49 -14.65
C LYS A 13 -8.19 -25.45 -13.68
N GLU A 14 -6.91 -25.60 -13.34
CA GLU A 14 -6.13 -24.72 -12.48
C GLU A 14 -5.83 -23.34 -13.12
N TYR A 15 -5.53 -23.26 -14.43
CA TYR A 15 -5.34 -21.95 -15.09
C TYR A 15 -6.67 -21.25 -15.33
N THR A 16 -7.75 -22.00 -15.56
CA THR A 16 -9.11 -21.44 -15.59
C THR A 16 -9.49 -20.90 -14.22
N LEU A 17 -9.09 -21.56 -13.12
CA LEU A 17 -9.35 -21.09 -11.76
C LEU A 17 -8.57 -19.82 -11.44
N ILE A 18 -7.28 -19.74 -11.80
CA ILE A 18 -6.47 -18.53 -11.62
C ILE A 18 -7.01 -17.40 -12.52
N ALA A 19 -7.28 -17.65 -13.79
CA ALA A 19 -7.88 -16.64 -14.67
C ALA A 19 -9.28 -16.20 -14.19
N PHE A 20 -10.08 -17.12 -13.63
CA PHE A 20 -11.38 -16.82 -13.02
C PHE A 20 -11.22 -16.01 -11.72
N PHE A 21 -10.22 -16.30 -10.88
CA PHE A 21 -9.92 -15.54 -9.67
C PHE A 21 -9.39 -14.13 -10.00
N LEU A 22 -8.60 -14.00 -11.07
CA LEU A 22 -8.06 -12.71 -11.55
C LEU A 22 -9.12 -11.87 -12.28
N MET A 23 -10.08 -12.51 -12.95
CA MET A 23 -11.22 -11.83 -13.57
C MET A 23 -12.31 -11.49 -12.54
N SER A 24 -12.57 -12.34 -11.54
CA SER A 24 -13.56 -12.08 -10.49
C SER A 24 -13.12 -10.99 -9.52
N THR A 25 -11.82 -10.87 -9.23
CA THR A 25 -11.29 -9.77 -8.40
C THR A 25 -11.41 -8.39 -9.06
N ASN A 26 -11.43 -8.31 -10.39
CA ASN A 26 -11.78 -7.06 -11.09
C ASN A 26 -13.29 -6.75 -11.06
N ALA A 27 -14.13 -7.78 -11.11
CA ALA A 27 -15.58 -7.63 -11.06
C ALA A 27 -16.12 -7.39 -9.64
N LEU A 28 -15.34 -7.72 -8.61
CA LEU A 28 -15.68 -7.58 -7.19
C LEU A 28 -14.82 -6.53 -6.47
N ALA A 29 -13.97 -5.81 -7.19
CA ALA A 29 -13.28 -4.64 -6.71
C ALA A 29 -14.33 -3.55 -6.44
N HIS A 30 -14.90 -3.56 -5.23
CA HIS A 30 -15.93 -2.64 -4.79
C HIS A 30 -15.38 -1.22 -4.88
N ILE A 31 -15.91 -0.42 -5.80
CA ILE A 31 -15.79 1.03 -5.73
C ILE A 31 -16.72 1.45 -4.61
N SER A 32 -16.20 2.01 -3.52
CA SER A 32 -17.03 2.53 -2.42
C SER A 32 -17.93 3.63 -2.97
N GLU A 33 -19.25 3.42 -2.94
CA GLU A 33 -20.23 4.41 -3.40
C GLU A 33 -20.15 5.69 -2.54
N ALA A 34 -19.72 5.53 -1.28
CA ALA A 34 -19.58 6.64 -0.34
C ALA A 34 -18.40 7.57 -0.67
N HIS A 35 -17.22 7.02 -0.97
CA HIS A 35 -16.07 7.83 -1.39
C HIS A 35 -16.39 8.66 -2.63
N GLU A 36 -17.06 8.03 -3.60
CA GLU A 36 -17.52 8.71 -4.80
C GLU A 36 -18.49 9.86 -4.49
N ARG A 37 -19.45 9.63 -3.58
CA ARG A 37 -20.42 10.64 -3.17
C ARG A 37 -19.76 11.81 -2.44
N ILE A 38 -18.80 11.55 -1.55
CA ILE A 38 -18.04 12.58 -0.83
C ILE A 38 -17.24 13.44 -1.83
N GLU A 39 -16.54 12.82 -2.77
CA GLU A 39 -15.79 13.55 -3.80
C GLU A 39 -16.70 14.46 -4.63
N LYS A 40 -17.84 13.94 -5.10
CA LYS A 40 -18.82 14.70 -5.89
C LYS A 40 -19.41 15.88 -5.13
N GLU A 41 -19.81 15.67 -3.88
CA GLU A 41 -20.37 16.77 -3.07
C GLU A 41 -19.29 17.83 -2.77
N ALA A 42 -18.03 17.44 -2.58
CA ALA A 42 -16.93 18.39 -2.40
C ALA A 42 -16.71 19.27 -3.65
N TYR A 43 -16.76 18.69 -4.85
CA TYR A 43 -16.72 19.46 -6.09
C TYR A 43 -17.91 20.41 -6.23
N LYS A 44 -19.12 19.94 -5.91
CA LYS A 44 -20.32 20.77 -5.94
C LYS A 44 -20.20 21.96 -4.98
N LEU A 45 -19.81 21.73 -3.72
CA LEU A 45 -19.61 22.81 -2.74
C LEU A 45 -18.45 23.74 -3.08
N LEU A 46 -17.44 23.26 -3.81
CA LEU A 46 -16.41 24.12 -4.38
C LEU A 46 -17.02 25.02 -5.45
N ILE A 47 -17.71 24.46 -6.45
CA ILE A 47 -18.30 25.20 -7.58
C ILE A 47 -19.29 26.27 -7.12
N GLU A 48 -20.11 25.96 -6.11
CA GLU A 48 -21.09 26.88 -5.52
C GLU A 48 -20.48 28.01 -4.67
N GLN A 49 -19.16 27.97 -4.41
CA GLN A 49 -18.49 28.97 -3.58
C GLN A 49 -18.41 30.33 -4.30
N GLU A 50 -18.92 31.37 -3.64
CA GLU A 50 -18.77 32.75 -4.11
C GLU A 50 -17.32 33.24 -4.03
N ALA A 51 -16.98 34.23 -4.86
CA ALA A 51 -15.67 34.86 -4.83
C ALA A 51 -15.43 35.54 -3.47
N THR A 52 -14.19 35.50 -2.99
CA THR A 52 -13.76 36.24 -1.79
C THR A 52 -12.72 37.29 -2.18
N GLU A 53 -12.30 38.12 -1.22
CA GLU A 53 -11.20 39.06 -1.44
C GLU A 53 -9.87 38.37 -1.82
N ASN A 54 -9.71 37.09 -1.42
CA ASN A 54 -8.44 36.37 -1.50
C ASN A 54 -8.38 35.35 -2.66
N HIS A 55 -9.49 35.01 -3.29
CA HIS A 55 -9.52 34.05 -4.41
C HIS A 55 -10.76 34.25 -5.29
N PRO A 56 -10.70 33.83 -6.57
CA PRO A 56 -11.86 33.90 -7.46
C PRO A 56 -13.00 32.98 -6.98
N ASP A 57 -14.11 33.01 -7.72
CA ASP A 57 -15.23 32.11 -7.50
C ASP A 57 -14.82 30.63 -7.66
N GLY A 58 -15.61 29.77 -7.04
CA GLY A 58 -15.42 28.34 -6.99
C GLY A 58 -15.32 27.66 -8.36
N LEU A 59 -16.17 28.05 -9.30
CA LEU A 59 -16.20 27.50 -10.66
C LEU A 59 -14.89 27.83 -11.40
N SER A 60 -14.38 29.05 -11.26
CA SER A 60 -13.08 29.45 -11.81
C SER A 60 -11.93 28.62 -11.24
N MET A 61 -11.92 28.36 -9.93
CA MET A 61 -10.92 27.49 -9.30
C MET A 61 -11.02 26.04 -9.79
N PHE A 62 -12.23 25.48 -9.86
CA PHE A 62 -12.47 24.13 -10.36
C PHE A 62 -11.95 23.97 -11.80
N ASN A 63 -12.33 24.88 -12.70
CA ASN A 63 -11.88 24.88 -14.10
C ASN A 63 -10.37 24.99 -14.22
N TYR A 64 -9.72 25.78 -13.36
CA TYR A 64 -8.26 25.85 -13.31
C TYR A 64 -7.63 24.50 -12.92
N LEU A 65 -8.13 23.85 -11.87
CA LEU A 65 -7.60 22.57 -11.39
C LEU A 65 -7.76 21.46 -12.43
N VAL A 66 -8.87 21.46 -13.17
CA VAL A 66 -9.08 20.58 -14.34
C VAL A 66 -8.07 20.88 -15.44
N ALA A 67 -7.95 22.15 -15.86
CA ALA A 67 -7.07 22.56 -16.95
C ALA A 67 -5.58 22.26 -16.67
N GLN A 68 -5.17 22.29 -15.39
CA GLN A 68 -3.82 21.97 -14.96
C GLN A 68 -3.60 20.47 -14.62
N ASN A 69 -4.58 19.60 -14.91
CA ASN A 69 -4.53 18.15 -14.66
C ASN A 69 -4.33 17.76 -13.18
N TYR A 70 -4.79 18.58 -12.24
CA TYR A 70 -4.87 18.16 -10.84
C TYR A 70 -6.01 17.16 -10.66
N ILE A 71 -7.21 17.54 -11.10
CA ILE A 71 -8.42 16.72 -11.12
C ILE A 71 -8.88 16.49 -12.56
N LYS A 72 -9.67 15.43 -12.79
CA LYS A 72 -10.29 15.10 -14.07
C LYS A 72 -11.58 15.90 -14.27
N GLU A 73 -11.92 16.15 -15.53
CA GLU A 73 -13.20 16.73 -15.97
C GLU A 73 -14.36 15.72 -15.95
N SER A 74 -14.20 14.55 -15.33
CA SER A 74 -15.19 13.46 -15.38
C SER A 74 -16.07 13.44 -14.14
N ASP A 75 -17.34 13.08 -14.33
CA ASP A 75 -18.27 12.73 -13.25
C ASP A 75 -17.92 11.39 -12.58
N GLU A 76 -16.94 10.65 -13.10
CA GLU A 76 -16.42 9.42 -12.48
C GLU A 76 -15.45 9.77 -11.35
N ALA A 77 -15.90 9.60 -10.11
CA ALA A 77 -15.05 9.79 -8.94
C ALA A 77 -13.87 8.81 -8.98
N SER A 78 -12.70 9.30 -8.57
CA SER A 78 -11.47 8.52 -8.64
C SER A 78 -10.81 8.27 -7.29
N SER A 79 -11.32 8.87 -6.22
CA SER A 79 -10.83 8.70 -4.85
C SER A 79 -11.07 7.30 -4.25
N ALA A 80 -11.95 6.47 -4.83
CA ALA A 80 -12.15 5.08 -4.38
C ALA A 80 -11.20 4.07 -5.06
N TYR A 81 -10.56 4.43 -6.18
CA TYR A 81 -9.63 3.54 -6.87
C TYR A 81 -8.39 3.11 -6.07
N PRO A 82 -7.89 3.85 -5.06
CA PRO A 82 -6.76 3.40 -4.26
C PRO A 82 -6.94 2.07 -3.55
N ASP A 83 -8.17 1.71 -3.17
CA ASP A 83 -8.48 0.40 -2.59
C ASP A 83 -8.31 -0.76 -3.58
N LEU A 84 -8.33 -0.49 -4.88
CA LEU A 84 -8.21 -1.53 -5.88
C LEU A 84 -6.75 -1.97 -6.12
N ASP A 85 -5.78 -1.32 -5.48
CA ASP A 85 -4.37 -1.69 -5.52
C ASP A 85 -4.01 -2.55 -4.30
N LEU A 86 -4.17 -3.87 -4.43
CA LEU A 86 -3.85 -4.85 -3.38
C LEU A 86 -2.41 -4.73 -2.86
N SER A 87 -1.49 -4.23 -3.69
CA SER A 87 -0.13 -4.00 -3.23
C SER A 87 -0.10 -2.97 -2.11
N ARG A 88 -0.89 -1.90 -2.20
CA ARG A 88 -1.02 -0.91 -1.12
C ARG A 88 -1.67 -1.47 0.11
N GLN A 89 -2.75 -2.21 -0.07
CA GLN A 89 -3.49 -2.76 1.04
C GLN A 89 -2.64 -3.70 1.90
N PHE A 90 -1.64 -4.40 1.35
CA PHE A 90 -0.93 -5.45 2.09
C PHE A 90 0.60 -5.31 2.16
N LEU A 91 1.22 -4.32 1.49
CA LEU A 91 2.67 -4.08 1.55
C LEU A 91 3.17 -3.52 2.89
N SER A 92 2.28 -3.03 3.74
CA SER A 92 2.65 -2.42 5.01
C SER A 92 1.63 -2.69 6.09
N ASP A 93 2.08 -2.60 7.35
CA ASP A 93 1.26 -2.70 8.55
C ASP A 93 0.08 -1.74 8.60
N ARG A 94 0.21 -0.60 7.93
CA ARG A 94 -0.75 0.50 7.96
C ARG A 94 -1.60 0.59 6.69
N GLN A 95 -1.44 -0.34 5.73
CA GLN A 95 -1.94 -0.22 4.35
C GLN A 95 -1.41 1.06 3.68
N ILE A 96 -0.46 0.91 2.76
CA ILE A 96 0.28 2.05 2.21
C ILE A 96 -0.70 3.11 1.65
N TYR A 97 -0.59 4.35 2.15
CA TYR A 97 -1.42 5.51 1.83
C TYR A 97 -2.81 5.62 2.46
N HIS A 98 -3.15 4.77 3.44
CA HIS A 98 -4.35 4.96 4.26
C HIS A 98 -4.02 5.75 5.53
N PHE A 99 -5.03 6.43 6.10
CA PHE A 99 -4.90 7.12 7.39
C PHE A 99 -5.06 6.11 8.54
N MET A 100 -3.99 5.37 8.87
CA MET A 100 -4.05 4.26 9.82
C MET A 100 -2.80 4.10 10.68
N ALA A 101 -3.00 3.49 11.85
CA ALA A 101 -1.94 3.14 12.77
C ALA A 101 -1.25 1.83 12.36
N SER A 102 0.06 1.74 12.60
CA SER A 102 0.75 0.45 12.56
C SER A 102 0.25 -0.48 13.66
N SER A 103 0.08 -1.78 13.32
CA SER A 103 -0.26 -2.83 14.27
C SER A 103 0.67 -2.90 15.50
N ARG A 104 1.91 -2.42 15.34
CA ARG A 104 2.88 -2.31 16.43
C ARG A 104 2.43 -1.34 17.51
N TYR A 105 1.89 -0.18 17.15
CA TYR A 105 1.52 0.84 18.13
C TYR A 105 0.33 0.39 18.97
N VAL A 106 -0.66 -0.24 18.32
CA VAL A 106 -1.79 -0.89 19.02
C VAL A 106 -1.29 -1.96 19.99
N MET A 107 -0.45 -2.88 19.52
CA MET A 107 0.07 -3.94 20.40
C MET A 107 0.97 -3.42 21.53
N GLN A 108 1.67 -2.30 21.33
CA GLN A 108 2.46 -1.67 22.39
C GLN A 108 1.57 -0.98 23.41
N ALA A 109 0.52 -0.27 22.96
CA ALA A 109 -0.47 0.35 23.85
C ALA A 109 -1.11 -0.70 24.75
N LEU A 110 -1.68 -1.76 24.15
CA LEU A 110 -2.36 -2.87 24.85
C LEU A 110 -1.46 -3.65 25.82
N ARG A 111 -0.14 -3.55 25.70
CA ARG A 111 0.81 -4.19 26.62
C ARG A 111 1.31 -3.28 27.73
N ARG A 112 1.24 -1.97 27.53
CA ARG A 112 1.85 -0.96 28.41
C ARG A 112 0.83 -0.33 29.34
N TYR A 113 -0.41 -0.22 28.90
CA TYR A 113 -1.46 0.49 29.60
C TYR A 113 -2.67 -0.42 29.74
N ASP A 114 -3.36 -0.31 30.88
CA ASP A 114 -4.58 -1.07 31.16
C ASP A 114 -5.85 -0.25 30.84
N ASN A 115 -5.74 1.08 30.85
CA ASN A 115 -6.84 2.00 30.57
C ASN A 115 -6.95 2.31 29.06
N ILE A 116 -8.18 2.38 28.55
CA ILE A 116 -8.49 2.61 27.14
C ILE A 116 -8.05 4.00 26.64
N ASP A 117 -8.24 5.04 27.43
CA ASP A 117 -7.88 6.42 27.09
C ASP A 117 -6.35 6.55 26.97
N GLU A 118 -5.60 5.96 27.90
CA GLU A 118 -4.13 5.91 27.84
C GLU A 118 -3.65 5.11 26.61
N GLN A 119 -4.34 4.03 26.26
CA GLN A 119 -4.03 3.23 25.07
C GLN A 119 -4.27 4.04 23.78
N GLN A 120 -5.42 4.70 23.66
CA GLN A 120 -5.77 5.55 22.51
C GLN A 120 -4.79 6.72 22.38
N HIS A 121 -4.49 7.38 23.49
CA HIS A 121 -3.53 8.48 23.53
C HIS A 121 -2.12 8.04 23.09
N TYR A 122 -1.64 6.90 23.58
CA TYR A 122 -0.37 6.34 23.13
C TYR A 122 -0.39 6.07 21.62
N ILE A 123 -1.48 5.50 21.08
CA ILE A 123 -1.61 5.24 19.65
C ILE A 123 -1.54 6.54 18.86
N ILE A 124 -2.30 7.58 19.24
CA ILE A 124 -2.27 8.90 18.60
C ILE A 124 -0.85 9.48 18.59
N SER A 125 -0.17 9.48 19.74
CA SER A 125 1.19 10.03 19.87
C SER A 125 2.23 9.37 18.95
N LYS A 126 1.96 8.15 18.48
CA LYS A 126 2.86 7.38 17.60
C LYS A 126 2.39 7.32 16.15
N ALA A 127 1.08 7.24 15.92
CA ALA A 127 0.49 7.04 14.61
C ALA A 127 0.25 8.36 13.87
N LEU A 128 -0.20 9.41 14.58
CA LEU A 128 -0.55 10.68 13.95
C LEU A 128 0.63 11.34 13.22
N PRO A 129 1.88 11.39 13.76
CA PRO A 129 3.02 11.94 13.00
C PRO A 129 3.24 11.22 11.66
N GLU A 130 3.09 9.90 11.64
CA GLU A 130 3.23 9.11 10.40
C GLU A 130 2.11 9.40 9.39
N CYS A 131 0.89 9.67 9.87
CA CYS A 131 -0.26 10.01 9.03
C CYS A 131 -0.19 11.46 8.52
N ILE A 132 0.31 12.40 9.33
CA ILE A 132 0.54 13.78 8.91
C ILE A 132 1.66 13.84 7.86
N ASN A 133 2.76 13.10 8.06
CA ASN A 133 3.81 13.00 7.05
C ASN A 133 3.27 12.49 5.70
N LEU A 134 2.39 11.48 5.75
CA LEU A 134 1.69 10.97 4.58
C LEU A 134 0.91 12.08 3.86
N LEU A 135 0.02 12.77 4.56
CA LEU A 135 -0.80 13.84 3.98
C LEU A 135 0.06 14.99 3.45
N TYR A 136 1.03 15.44 4.23
CA TYR A 136 1.97 16.50 3.84
C TYR A 136 2.69 16.13 2.54
N THR A 137 3.26 14.92 2.47
CA THR A 137 4.03 14.47 1.30
C THR A 137 3.15 14.34 0.07
N LEU A 138 1.95 13.75 0.17
CA LEU A 138 1.03 13.64 -0.96
C LEU A 138 0.55 15.02 -1.44
N THR A 139 0.30 15.96 -0.53
CA THR A 139 -0.08 17.34 -0.89
C THR A 139 1.06 18.05 -1.62
N ARG A 140 2.30 17.95 -1.12
CA ARG A 140 3.48 18.50 -1.80
C ARG A 140 3.69 17.90 -3.18
N GLU A 141 3.66 16.57 -3.32
CA GLU A 141 3.80 15.91 -4.61
C GLU A 141 2.69 16.32 -5.59
N THR A 142 1.45 16.44 -5.10
CA THR A 142 0.32 16.93 -5.90
C THR A 142 0.59 18.34 -6.41
N ILE A 143 1.04 19.26 -5.55
CA ILE A 143 1.30 20.67 -5.88
C ILE A 143 2.53 20.87 -6.78
N ASP A 144 3.59 20.09 -6.55
CA ASP A 144 4.89 20.30 -7.21
C ASP A 144 4.98 19.56 -8.55
N ASN A 145 4.39 18.36 -8.67
CA ASN A 145 4.33 17.62 -9.94
C ASN A 145 3.08 16.72 -9.99
N PRO A 146 1.90 17.27 -10.32
CA PRO A 146 0.64 16.52 -10.31
C PRO A 146 0.64 15.34 -11.28
N THR A 147 1.26 15.49 -12.45
CA THR A 147 1.33 14.41 -13.45
C THR A 147 2.18 13.25 -12.96
N GLY A 148 3.37 13.54 -12.42
CA GLY A 148 4.26 12.52 -11.85
C GLY A 148 3.66 11.85 -10.62
N ALA A 149 2.99 12.62 -9.75
CA ALA A 149 2.27 12.10 -8.59
C ALA A 149 1.15 11.14 -9.04
N ASN A 150 0.32 11.53 -10.00
CA ASN A 150 -0.74 10.68 -10.53
C ASN A 150 -0.20 9.37 -11.16
N GLN A 151 0.89 9.44 -11.93
CA GLN A 151 1.54 8.24 -12.50
C GLN A 151 2.10 7.31 -11.42
N ALA A 152 2.69 7.87 -10.36
CA ALA A 152 3.17 7.12 -9.21
C ALA A 152 2.01 6.61 -8.31
N GLY A 153 0.79 7.05 -8.55
CA GLY A 153 -0.35 6.75 -7.67
C GLY A 153 -0.30 7.48 -6.34
N ARG A 154 0.24 8.69 -6.30
CA ARG A 154 0.33 9.53 -5.10
C ARG A 154 -0.22 10.93 -5.33
N GLY A 155 -0.92 11.12 -6.45
CA GLY A 155 -1.59 12.36 -6.74
C GLY A 155 -2.90 12.50 -5.96
N ILE A 156 -3.68 13.50 -6.36
CA ILE A 156 -4.76 14.07 -5.55
C ILE A 156 -5.80 13.04 -5.09
N TYR A 157 -6.12 12.04 -5.90
CA TYR A 157 -7.14 11.05 -5.56
C TYR A 157 -6.73 10.14 -4.40
N VAL A 158 -5.43 9.90 -4.25
CA VAL A 158 -4.89 9.13 -3.12
C VAL A 158 -4.86 9.98 -1.86
N LEU A 159 -4.61 11.27 -2.02
CA LEU A 159 -4.71 12.24 -0.94
C LEU A 159 -6.16 12.39 -0.46
N MET A 160 -7.13 12.54 -1.38
CA MET A 160 -8.56 12.58 -1.07
C MET A 160 -9.01 11.32 -0.33
N HIS A 161 -8.57 10.14 -0.79
CA HIS A 161 -8.84 8.88 -0.11
C HIS A 161 -8.31 8.87 1.33
N ALA A 162 -7.04 9.22 1.54
CA ALA A 162 -6.47 9.29 2.89
C ALA A 162 -7.18 10.33 3.79
N ILE A 163 -7.69 11.42 3.20
CA ILE A 163 -8.52 12.39 3.93
C ILE A 163 -9.86 11.76 4.31
N THR A 164 -10.55 11.09 3.38
CA THR A 164 -11.80 10.38 3.66
C THR A 164 -11.60 9.34 4.75
N ASP A 165 -10.57 8.48 4.66
CA ASP A 165 -10.20 7.54 5.73
C ASP A 165 -10.10 8.23 7.08
N SER A 166 -9.49 9.42 7.14
CA SER A 166 -9.32 10.12 8.41
C SER A 166 -10.63 10.52 9.09
N TYR A 167 -11.76 10.54 8.37
CA TYR A 167 -13.10 10.79 8.91
C TYR A 167 -13.95 9.52 9.03
N SER A 168 -13.46 8.40 8.48
CA SER A 168 -14.14 7.11 8.56
C SER A 168 -14.10 6.55 9.98
N ARG A 169 -15.23 6.01 10.43
CA ARG A 169 -15.30 5.29 11.71
C ARG A 169 -14.60 3.94 11.62
N GLU A 170 -14.30 3.40 10.43
CA GLU A 170 -13.44 2.21 10.30
C GLU A 170 -11.94 2.49 10.50
N HIS A 171 -11.52 3.74 10.33
CA HIS A 171 -10.11 4.14 10.41
C HIS A 171 -9.79 4.98 11.64
N THR A 172 -10.74 5.76 12.14
CA THR A 172 -10.52 6.70 13.24
C THR A 172 -11.68 6.71 14.24
N ILE A 173 -11.46 7.36 15.37
CA ILE A 173 -12.51 7.79 16.29
C ILE A 173 -12.34 9.30 16.46
N ARG A 174 -13.40 10.06 16.26
CA ARG A 174 -13.43 11.50 16.42
C ARG A 174 -14.46 11.92 17.46
N GLN A 175 -14.24 13.05 18.10
CA GLN A 175 -15.24 13.65 18.98
C GLN A 175 -16.42 14.19 18.14
N PRO A 176 -17.69 13.92 18.50
CA PRO A 176 -18.84 14.29 17.67
C PRO A 176 -18.98 15.79 17.38
N ILE A 177 -18.55 16.66 18.30
CA ILE A 177 -18.75 18.12 18.19
C ILE A 177 -17.58 18.81 17.52
N THR A 178 -16.36 18.52 17.96
CA THR A 178 -15.14 19.19 17.48
C THR A 178 -14.54 18.50 16.26
N HIS A 179 -14.93 17.25 16.00
CA HIS A 179 -14.28 16.34 15.07
C HIS A 179 -12.78 16.13 15.34
N ASN A 180 -12.29 16.45 16.55
CA ASN A 180 -10.90 16.19 16.91
C ASN A 180 -10.64 14.68 17.00
N ILE A 181 -9.46 14.25 16.56
CA ILE A 181 -9.08 12.84 16.47
C ILE A 181 -8.78 12.31 17.88
N GLN A 182 -9.56 11.33 18.33
CA GLN A 182 -9.39 10.63 19.60
C GLN A 182 -8.54 9.36 19.44
N ASN A 183 -8.71 8.61 18.34
CA ASN A 183 -7.92 7.41 18.07
C ASN A 183 -7.73 7.17 16.57
N ILE A 184 -6.67 6.42 16.22
CA ILE A 184 -6.40 5.93 14.87
C ILE A 184 -6.29 4.40 14.93
N LYS A 185 -7.03 3.71 14.08
CA LYS A 185 -7.17 2.25 14.09
C LYS A 185 -6.09 1.58 13.25
N SER A 186 -5.77 0.33 13.58
CA SER A 186 -4.86 -0.51 12.79
C SER A 186 -5.65 -1.45 11.88
N TRP A 187 -5.06 -1.78 10.73
CA TRP A 187 -5.63 -2.79 9.86
C TRP A 187 -5.65 -4.18 10.52
N LYS A 188 -6.80 -4.86 10.46
CA LYS A 188 -6.99 -6.16 11.11
C LYS A 188 -6.21 -7.29 10.43
N LEU A 189 -5.98 -7.24 9.11
CA LEU A 189 -5.17 -8.28 8.42
C LEU A 189 -3.66 -8.03 8.54
N SER A 190 -3.24 -7.02 9.31
CA SER A 190 -1.82 -6.80 9.61
C SER A 190 -1.22 -7.88 10.53
N ARG A 191 -2.06 -8.69 11.17
CA ARG A 191 -1.65 -9.81 12.02
C ARG A 191 -2.58 -11.00 11.82
N LEU A 192 -2.02 -12.21 11.87
CA LEU A 192 -2.80 -13.46 11.91
C LEU A 192 -3.65 -13.56 13.18
N PHE A 193 -3.12 -13.06 14.30
CA PHE A 193 -3.75 -13.16 15.61
C PHE A 193 -3.70 -11.82 16.34
N TRP A 194 -4.88 -11.40 16.78
CA TRP A 194 -5.12 -10.26 17.65
C TRP A 194 -5.67 -10.75 18.99
N PRO A 195 -5.22 -10.18 20.13
CA PRO A 195 -5.81 -10.48 21.42
C PRO A 195 -7.27 -9.99 21.47
N GLU A 196 -8.12 -10.61 22.30
CA GLU A 196 -9.55 -10.24 22.38
C GLU A 196 -9.76 -8.78 22.77
N VAL A 197 -8.90 -8.21 23.62
CA VAL A 197 -8.93 -6.78 23.97
C VAL A 197 -8.77 -5.85 22.76
N ALA A 198 -8.05 -6.26 21.71
CA ALA A 198 -7.94 -5.46 20.48
C ALA A 198 -9.24 -5.43 19.67
N LYS A 199 -10.16 -6.37 19.93
CA LYS A 199 -11.47 -6.50 19.27
C LYS A 199 -12.58 -5.85 20.10
N LEU A 200 -12.23 -4.96 21.03
CA LEU A 200 -13.20 -4.16 21.76
C LEU A 200 -14.04 -3.33 20.78
N LYS A 201 -15.36 -3.36 20.95
CA LYS A 201 -16.31 -2.58 20.16
C LYS A 201 -16.29 -1.12 20.62
N ALA A 202 -16.40 -0.19 19.68
CA ALA A 202 -16.59 1.21 20.01
C ALA A 202 -18.02 1.42 20.55
N ASP A 203 -18.19 2.36 21.48
CA ASP A 203 -19.51 2.73 21.97
C ASP A 203 -20.30 3.37 20.83
N ASN A 204 -21.47 2.81 20.51
CA ASN A 204 -22.39 3.34 19.51
C ASN A 204 -23.47 4.16 20.21
N SER A 205 -23.51 5.47 19.96
CA SER A 205 -24.53 6.34 20.56
C SER A 205 -25.88 6.31 19.85
N ASN A 206 -25.99 5.95 18.56
CA ASN A 206 -27.23 6.14 17.79
C ASN A 206 -27.40 5.14 16.62
N ASP A 207 -27.68 3.85 16.84
CA ASP A 207 -27.95 2.84 15.77
C ASP A 207 -26.92 2.75 14.62
N GLU A 208 -25.76 3.39 14.80
CA GLU A 208 -24.66 3.45 13.86
C GLU A 208 -24.02 2.08 13.63
N VAL A 209 -23.36 1.92 12.48
CA VAL A 209 -22.57 0.73 12.16
C VAL A 209 -21.58 0.44 13.28
N GLU A 210 -21.58 -0.80 13.80
CA GLU A 210 -20.68 -1.23 14.87
C GLU A 210 -19.24 -1.33 14.36
N THR A 211 -18.34 -0.53 14.92
CA THR A 211 -16.90 -0.56 14.63
C THR A 211 -16.08 -0.97 15.86
N LEU A 212 -14.78 -1.22 15.70
CA LEU A 212 -13.89 -1.59 16.82
C LEU A 212 -13.05 -0.40 17.28
N VAL A 213 -12.64 -0.37 18.55
CA VAL A 213 -11.86 0.74 19.09
C VAL A 213 -10.48 0.84 18.43
N PHE A 214 -9.79 -0.29 18.28
CA PHE A 214 -8.37 -0.33 17.91
C PHE A 214 -8.10 -0.84 16.49
N LEU A 215 -9.09 -1.48 15.88
CA LEU A 215 -8.92 -2.19 14.62
C LEU A 215 -9.95 -1.73 13.60
N HIS A 216 -9.55 -1.69 12.35
CA HIS A 216 -10.50 -1.63 11.25
C HIS A 216 -11.24 -2.98 11.15
N SER A 217 -12.55 -2.95 10.97
CA SER A 217 -13.40 -4.13 10.86
C SER A 217 -13.21 -4.82 9.49
N ILE A 218 -13.73 -6.02 9.27
CA ILE A 218 -13.67 -6.63 7.91
C ILE A 218 -15.06 -6.58 7.27
N GLU A 219 -16.10 -6.22 8.03
CA GLU A 219 -17.47 -6.28 7.54
C GLU A 219 -17.78 -5.03 6.72
N GLY A 220 -18.08 -5.24 5.43
CA GLY A 220 -18.33 -4.23 4.40
C GLY A 220 -19.61 -3.42 4.59
N LYS A 221 -19.80 -2.84 5.78
CA LYS A 221 -20.71 -1.74 6.04
C LYS A 221 -20.01 -0.38 5.95
N ALA A 222 -18.79 -0.35 5.42
CA ALA A 222 -17.98 0.86 5.26
C ALA A 222 -18.69 1.96 4.45
N ASP A 223 -19.61 1.63 3.55
CA ASP A 223 -20.42 2.64 2.86
C ASP A 223 -21.63 3.11 3.68
N ALA A 224 -22.19 2.21 4.50
CA ALA A 224 -23.37 2.49 5.33
C ALA A 224 -23.04 3.41 6.51
N GLU A 225 -21.77 3.51 6.93
CA GLU A 225 -21.36 4.45 7.99
C GLU A 225 -21.31 5.92 7.55
N TRP A 226 -21.45 6.21 6.25
CA TRP A 226 -21.39 7.58 5.73
C TRP A 226 -22.75 8.22 5.54
N VAL A 227 -23.82 7.44 5.72
CA VAL A 227 -25.19 7.90 5.52
C VAL A 227 -26.00 7.85 6.81
N ASP A 228 -26.87 8.83 6.99
CA ASP A 228 -27.90 8.82 8.05
C ASP A 228 -29.05 7.86 7.70
N GLU A 229 -30.02 7.73 8.61
CA GLU A 229 -31.19 6.85 8.43
C GLU A 229 -32.04 7.23 7.20
N GLU A 230 -31.99 8.50 6.79
CA GLU A 230 -32.67 9.05 5.62
C GLU A 230 -31.86 8.90 4.32
N GLY A 231 -30.62 8.40 4.38
CA GLY A 231 -29.74 8.22 3.23
C GLY A 231 -28.98 9.47 2.79
N ASN A 232 -28.95 10.54 3.59
CA ASN A 232 -28.10 11.71 3.38
C ASN A 232 -26.71 11.50 3.98
N LEU A 233 -25.73 12.31 3.58
CA LEU A 233 -24.41 12.28 4.21
C LEU A 233 -24.53 12.66 5.69
N ASN A 234 -23.94 11.87 6.59
CA ASN A 234 -23.88 12.19 8.02
C ASN A 234 -22.85 13.30 8.33
N GLU A 235 -22.69 13.65 9.60
CA GLU A 235 -21.82 14.77 10.00
C GLU A 235 -20.33 14.50 9.72
N GLU A 236 -19.84 13.27 9.94
CA GLU A 236 -18.48 12.88 9.57
C GLU A 236 -18.26 12.94 8.06
N ALA A 237 -19.22 12.48 7.25
CA ALA A 237 -19.16 12.57 5.80
C ALA A 237 -19.16 14.04 5.33
N LYS A 238 -19.99 14.91 5.92
CA LYS A 238 -19.99 16.35 5.62
C LYS A 238 -18.67 17.01 6.01
N ALA A 239 -18.08 16.61 7.13
CA ALA A 239 -16.76 17.10 7.55
C ALA A 239 -15.66 16.66 6.55
N ALA A 240 -15.73 15.42 6.05
CA ALA A 240 -14.83 14.93 5.00
C ALA A 240 -15.00 15.70 3.68
N VAL A 241 -16.26 15.95 3.26
CA VAL A 241 -16.59 16.79 2.10
C VAL A 241 -15.94 18.16 2.22
N ASN A 242 -16.08 18.83 3.37
CA ASN A 242 -15.48 20.14 3.61
C ASN A 242 -13.95 20.07 3.62
N ALA A 243 -13.35 19.03 4.20
CA ALA A 243 -11.90 18.84 4.18
C ALA A 243 -11.34 18.66 2.75
N ILE A 244 -12.06 17.94 1.87
CA ILE A 244 -11.66 17.79 0.47
C ILE A 244 -11.85 19.09 -0.31
N LYS A 245 -12.96 19.81 -0.08
CA LYS A 245 -13.16 21.13 -0.67
C LYS A 245 -12.02 22.09 -0.32
N GLU A 246 -11.66 22.17 0.96
CA GLU A 246 -10.57 23.03 1.43
C GLU A 246 -9.22 22.58 0.87
N LEU A 247 -8.99 21.27 0.72
CA LEU A 247 -7.81 20.76 0.03
C LEU A 247 -7.69 21.35 -1.40
N LEU A 248 -8.78 21.35 -2.17
CA LEU A 248 -8.78 21.87 -3.54
C LEU A 248 -8.45 23.37 -3.56
N ILE A 249 -8.96 24.12 -2.59
CA ILE A 249 -8.66 25.55 -2.43
C ILE A 249 -7.18 25.74 -2.09
N ILE A 250 -6.60 24.97 -1.15
CA ILE A 250 -5.17 25.13 -0.83
C ILE A 250 -4.28 24.77 -2.01
N ILE A 251 -4.65 23.75 -2.81
CA ILE A 251 -3.89 23.37 -4.00
C ILE A 251 -3.94 24.52 -5.00
N TYR A 252 -5.10 25.11 -5.24
CA TYR A 252 -5.24 26.29 -6.08
C TYR A 252 -4.35 27.44 -5.57
N GLN A 253 -4.48 27.83 -4.30
CA GLN A 253 -3.72 28.93 -3.70
C GLN A 253 -2.20 28.69 -3.75
N ALA A 254 -1.76 27.47 -3.45
CA ALA A 254 -0.36 27.07 -3.50
C ALA A 254 0.23 27.14 -4.92
N THR A 255 -0.61 27.03 -5.97
CA THR A 255 -0.14 27.27 -7.35
C THR A 255 -0.01 28.74 -7.68
N GLN A 256 -0.76 29.62 -7.01
CA GLN A 256 -0.66 31.07 -7.20
C GLN A 256 0.53 31.66 -6.43
N ASN A 257 0.83 31.14 -5.24
CA ASN A 257 1.93 31.61 -4.40
C ASN A 257 2.77 30.45 -3.85
N LYS A 258 3.87 30.14 -4.52
CA LYS A 258 4.78 29.03 -4.15
C LYS A 258 5.53 29.28 -2.83
N ALA A 259 5.62 30.52 -2.35
CA ALA A 259 6.31 30.83 -1.09
C ALA A 259 5.47 30.46 0.15
N GLU A 260 4.16 30.31 -0.01
CA GLU A 260 3.22 30.05 1.10
C GLU A 260 2.80 28.56 1.19
N VAL A 261 3.36 27.70 0.33
CA VAL A 261 2.95 26.29 0.21
C VAL A 261 3.00 25.58 1.56
N ASP A 262 4.08 25.71 2.31
CA ASP A 262 4.23 25.06 3.61
C ASP A 262 3.18 25.58 4.61
N SER A 263 3.04 26.90 4.74
CA SER A 263 2.04 27.51 5.63
C SER A 263 0.59 27.11 5.30
N LEU A 264 0.25 27.01 4.01
CA LEU A 264 -1.08 26.56 3.59
C LEU A 264 -1.33 25.11 3.99
N ILE A 265 -0.34 24.23 3.79
CA ILE A 265 -0.42 22.82 4.16
C ILE A 265 -0.52 22.66 5.67
N THR A 266 0.33 23.33 6.45
CA THR A 266 0.32 23.22 7.92
C THR A 266 -0.96 23.78 8.52
N SER A 267 -1.50 24.88 7.96
CA SER A 267 -2.78 25.44 8.38
C SER A 267 -3.94 24.48 8.11
N TYR A 268 -3.96 23.86 6.92
CA TYR A 268 -4.96 22.85 6.57
C TYR A 268 -4.89 21.64 7.51
N ILE A 269 -3.68 21.13 7.76
CA ILE A 269 -3.46 20.00 8.66
C ILE A 269 -3.91 20.34 10.08
N GLY A 270 -3.52 21.52 10.58
CA GLY A 270 -3.86 21.99 11.92
C GLY A 270 -5.37 22.05 12.14
N LYS A 271 -6.13 22.44 11.11
CA LYS A 271 -7.59 22.54 11.17
C LYS A 271 -8.30 21.18 11.13
N HIS A 272 -7.90 20.28 10.24
CA HIS A 272 -8.69 19.07 9.96
C HIS A 272 -8.23 17.82 10.73
N PHE A 273 -7.01 17.82 11.28
CA PHE A 273 -6.39 16.63 11.87
C PHE A 273 -5.95 16.85 13.33
N GLN A 274 -6.53 17.85 14.00
CA GLN A 274 -6.23 18.15 15.39
C GLN A 274 -6.60 16.97 16.30
N PRO A 275 -5.66 16.44 17.11
CA PRO A 275 -5.97 15.43 18.10
C PRO A 275 -6.65 16.04 19.33
N VAL A 276 -7.42 15.21 20.04
CA VAL A 276 -8.02 15.59 21.32
C VAL A 276 -6.92 16.01 22.31
N GLY A 277 -7.15 17.11 23.03
CA GLY A 277 -6.22 17.60 24.05
C GLY A 277 -5.03 18.41 23.53
N ALA A 278 -4.89 18.57 22.20
CA ALA A 278 -3.91 19.47 21.62
C ALA A 278 -4.51 20.84 21.28
N VAL A 279 -3.67 21.86 21.28
CA VAL A 279 -3.94 23.18 20.68
C VAL A 279 -3.02 23.36 19.48
N VAL A 280 -3.50 24.04 18.43
CA VAL A 280 -2.66 24.40 17.28
C VAL A 280 -1.93 25.70 17.62
N ASN A 281 -0.59 25.65 17.65
CA ASN A 281 0.25 26.82 17.80
C ASN A 281 1.32 26.81 16.70
N ASP A 282 1.38 27.87 15.90
CA ASP A 282 2.21 27.95 14.71
C ASP A 282 2.08 26.69 13.81
N GLN A 283 3.17 25.95 13.61
CA GLN A 283 3.23 24.73 12.81
C GLN A 283 3.26 23.47 13.67
N GLN A 284 2.67 23.50 14.87
CA GLN A 284 2.71 22.39 15.82
C GLN A 284 1.36 22.13 16.48
N PHE A 285 1.09 20.86 16.77
CA PHE A 285 0.16 20.48 17.83
C PHE A 285 0.90 20.53 19.17
N VAL A 286 0.35 21.24 20.15
CA VAL A 286 0.89 21.38 21.50
C VAL A 286 -0.02 20.68 22.50
N PHE A 287 0.51 19.68 23.20
CA PHE A 287 -0.19 18.96 24.28
C PHE A 287 0.24 19.56 25.63
N GLU A 288 -0.48 20.57 26.09
CA GLU A 288 -0.10 21.37 27.26
C GLU A 288 0.10 20.53 28.53
N THR A 289 -0.72 19.50 28.73
CA THR A 289 -0.65 18.61 29.89
C THR A 289 0.58 17.72 29.92
N GLU A 290 1.19 17.47 28.76
CA GLU A 290 2.30 16.53 28.61
C GLU A 290 3.63 17.21 28.31
N ASN A 291 3.59 18.51 28.03
CA ASN A 291 4.74 19.28 27.55
C ASN A 291 5.39 18.60 26.33
N THR A 292 4.56 18.08 25.43
CA THR A 292 4.99 17.47 24.16
C THR A 292 4.42 18.24 22.98
N THR A 293 5.15 18.25 21.87
CA THR A 293 4.73 18.86 20.61
C THR A 293 4.84 17.87 19.47
N MET A 294 4.07 18.13 18.41
CA MET A 294 4.10 17.36 17.16
C MET A 294 4.11 18.33 15.99
N ASP A 295 5.12 18.19 15.12
CA ASP A 295 5.26 19.04 13.94
C ASP A 295 4.18 18.74 12.89
N LEU A 296 3.68 19.81 12.28
CA LEU A 296 2.76 19.78 11.14
C LEU A 296 3.50 19.85 9.81
N SER A 297 4.70 20.44 9.79
CA SER A 297 5.55 20.50 8.61
C SER A 297 6.49 19.30 8.53
N TYR A 298 6.62 18.74 7.33
CA TYR A 298 7.57 17.70 6.98
C TYR A 298 8.42 18.12 5.77
N GLU A 299 8.66 19.44 5.64
CA GLU A 299 9.31 20.04 4.47
C GLU A 299 10.71 19.46 4.21
N ASP A 300 11.58 19.44 5.23
CA ASP A 300 12.95 18.92 5.12
C ASP A 300 12.97 17.48 4.62
N GLY A 301 12.13 16.62 5.21
CA GLY A 301 12.03 15.21 4.85
C GLY A 301 11.43 14.95 3.45
N TYR A 302 10.65 15.91 2.94
CA TYR A 302 10.13 15.87 1.59
C TYR A 302 11.24 16.22 0.57
N PHE A 303 11.99 17.29 0.83
CA PHE A 303 13.06 17.75 -0.08
C PHE A 303 14.28 16.82 -0.12
N ASP A 304 14.60 16.13 0.97
CA ASP A 304 15.69 15.14 1.01
C ASP A 304 15.25 13.71 0.57
N ASN A 305 13.97 13.53 0.23
CA ASN A 305 13.31 12.27 -0.13
C ASN A 305 13.24 11.20 0.97
N SER A 306 13.58 11.52 2.23
CA SER A 306 13.51 10.56 3.34
C SER A 306 12.07 10.13 3.65
N ASN A 307 11.10 11.03 3.48
CA ASN A 307 9.67 10.74 3.66
C ASN A 307 9.14 9.78 2.60
N VAL A 308 9.51 9.97 1.33
CA VAL A 308 9.06 9.11 0.22
C VAL A 308 9.53 7.66 0.42
N LEU A 309 10.74 7.45 0.95
CA LEU A 309 11.25 6.13 1.32
C LEU A 309 10.53 5.50 2.53
N GLU A 310 9.90 6.31 3.38
CA GLU A 310 9.08 5.84 4.50
C GLU A 310 7.65 5.49 4.05
N LEU A 311 7.11 6.21 3.07
CA LEU A 311 5.75 6.06 2.57
C LEU A 311 5.64 4.99 1.48
N ASP A 312 6.45 5.06 0.42
CA ASP A 312 6.36 4.22 -0.77
C ASP A 312 7.44 3.13 -0.75
N ARG A 313 7.08 1.88 -0.41
CA ARG A 313 8.07 0.78 -0.37
C ARG A 313 7.69 -0.32 -1.33
N TYR A 314 8.35 -0.32 -2.48
CA TYR A 314 8.37 -1.46 -3.39
C TYR A 314 9.76 -2.12 -3.36
N PRO A 315 9.84 -3.46 -3.39
CA PRO A 315 11.14 -4.09 -3.52
C PRO A 315 11.74 -3.63 -4.84
N HIS A 316 13.03 -3.27 -4.83
CA HIS A 316 13.80 -3.00 -6.04
C HIS A 316 14.69 -4.19 -6.36
N TYR A 317 15.41 -4.68 -5.35
CA TYR A 317 16.22 -5.90 -5.46
C TYR A 317 15.84 -6.87 -4.35
N SER A 318 15.91 -8.17 -4.64
CA SER A 318 15.91 -9.22 -3.62
C SER A 318 17.14 -10.07 -3.77
N HIS A 319 17.88 -10.27 -2.69
CA HIS A 319 19.03 -11.15 -2.64
C HIS A 319 18.67 -12.34 -1.75
N MET A 320 18.72 -13.55 -2.27
CA MET A 320 18.25 -14.75 -1.57
C MET A 320 19.27 -15.87 -1.69
N LEU A 321 19.63 -16.50 -0.58
CA LEU A 321 20.23 -17.82 -0.60
C LEU A 321 19.13 -18.84 -0.83
N THR A 322 19.37 -19.82 -1.68
CA THR A 322 18.42 -20.86 -2.06
C THR A 322 18.90 -22.21 -1.56
N PHE A 323 17.98 -22.96 -0.97
CA PHE A 323 18.12 -24.38 -0.71
C PHE A 323 17.03 -25.09 -1.51
N GLN A 324 17.44 -25.98 -2.41
CA GLN A 324 16.55 -26.69 -3.32
C GLN A 324 16.63 -28.18 -3.04
N ASN A 325 15.47 -28.82 -2.94
CA ASN A 325 15.41 -30.26 -2.76
C ASN A 325 14.39 -30.89 -3.70
N GLY A 326 14.78 -31.98 -4.37
CA GLY A 326 13.90 -32.70 -5.29
C GLY A 326 12.90 -33.57 -4.53
N LEU A 327 11.63 -33.56 -4.94
CA LEU A 327 10.59 -34.38 -4.30
C LEU A 327 10.87 -35.88 -4.40
N SER A 328 11.57 -36.31 -5.46
CA SER A 328 12.00 -37.70 -5.66
C SER A 328 13.44 -37.98 -5.23
N GLN A 329 14.20 -36.96 -4.77
CA GLN A 329 15.62 -37.06 -4.43
C GLN A 329 15.95 -36.20 -3.19
N ILE A 330 15.25 -36.48 -2.08
CA ILE A 330 15.27 -35.65 -0.86
C ILE A 330 16.67 -35.59 -0.19
N GLU A 331 17.52 -36.58 -0.43
CA GLU A 331 18.85 -36.70 0.19
C GLU A 331 19.95 -35.94 -0.56
N ARG A 332 19.65 -35.36 -1.73
CA ARG A 332 20.63 -34.68 -2.59
C ARG A 332 20.24 -33.22 -2.79
N PRO A 333 20.48 -32.37 -1.80
CA PRO A 333 20.10 -30.97 -1.88
C PRO A 333 20.98 -30.21 -2.87
N SER A 334 20.53 -29.02 -3.22
CA SER A 334 21.34 -28.03 -3.91
C SER A 334 21.26 -26.71 -3.18
N PHE A 335 22.37 -25.98 -3.23
CA PHE A 335 22.50 -24.66 -2.67
C PHE A 335 22.76 -23.66 -3.77
N GLY A 336 22.23 -22.45 -3.59
CA GLY A 336 22.40 -21.42 -4.59
C GLY A 336 22.14 -20.03 -4.08
N TYR A 337 22.12 -19.12 -5.04
CA TYR A 337 21.88 -17.72 -4.84
C TYR A 337 20.96 -17.19 -5.93
N GLU A 338 20.03 -16.33 -5.55
CA GLU A 338 19.04 -15.74 -6.42
C GLU A 338 19.01 -14.21 -6.22
N LEU A 339 19.17 -13.49 -7.33
CA LEU A 339 18.97 -12.05 -7.44
C LEU A 339 17.66 -11.78 -8.18
N GLY A 340 16.71 -11.14 -7.50
CA GLY A 340 15.51 -10.60 -8.12
C GLY A 340 15.66 -9.10 -8.38
N ILE A 341 15.30 -8.66 -9.57
CA ILE A 341 15.16 -7.27 -9.99
C ILE A 341 13.67 -7.03 -10.18
N HIS A 342 13.12 -6.09 -9.42
CA HIS A 342 11.68 -5.86 -9.34
C HIS A 342 11.33 -4.50 -9.94
N ILE A 343 10.23 -4.47 -10.69
CA ILE A 343 9.76 -3.31 -11.43
C ILE A 343 8.38 -2.95 -10.90
N SER A 344 8.27 -1.75 -10.36
CA SER A 344 7.00 -1.19 -9.89
C SER A 344 6.08 -0.86 -11.07
N PRO A 345 4.75 -0.99 -10.92
CA PRO A 345 3.80 -0.57 -11.93
C PRO A 345 3.91 0.93 -12.22
N ARG A 346 3.79 1.30 -13.51
CA ARG A 346 3.89 2.71 -13.97
C ARG A 346 2.56 3.48 -13.96
N ALA A 347 1.43 2.79 -13.81
CA ALA A 347 0.09 3.37 -13.95
C ALA A 347 -0.93 2.64 -13.05
N ALA A 348 -0.55 2.34 -11.80
CA ALA A 348 -1.39 1.56 -10.90
C ALA A 348 -2.78 2.20 -10.65
N PHE A 349 -2.91 3.52 -10.82
CA PHE A 349 -4.09 4.33 -10.41
C PHE A 349 -4.97 4.76 -11.57
N SER A 350 -4.36 5.09 -12.71
CA SER A 350 -5.07 5.57 -13.89
C SER A 350 -5.44 4.46 -14.86
N SER A 351 -4.98 3.23 -14.64
CA SER A 351 -5.27 2.11 -15.53
C SER A 351 -6.50 1.35 -15.08
N THR A 352 -7.48 1.19 -15.97
CA THR A 352 -8.60 0.24 -15.81
C THR A 352 -8.16 -1.22 -15.95
N SER A 353 -6.90 -1.48 -16.35
CA SER A 353 -6.36 -2.83 -16.52
C SER A 353 -5.62 -3.30 -15.28
N PHE A 354 -6.15 -4.31 -14.61
CA PHE A 354 -5.50 -4.99 -13.49
C PHE A 354 -4.08 -5.46 -13.78
N PHE A 355 -3.80 -5.97 -14.97
CA PHE A 355 -2.46 -6.43 -15.34
C PHE A 355 -1.43 -5.30 -15.35
N GLN A 356 -1.84 -4.06 -15.62
CA GLN A 356 -0.97 -2.89 -15.55
C GLN A 356 -0.71 -2.41 -14.12
N ARG A 357 -1.47 -2.94 -13.13
CA ARG A 357 -1.30 -2.66 -11.70
C ARG A 357 -0.44 -3.71 -10.99
N LEU A 358 -0.16 -4.86 -11.61
CA LEU A 358 0.65 -5.91 -11.02
C LEU A 358 2.15 -5.59 -11.10
N PRO A 359 2.89 -5.63 -9.97
CA PRO A 359 4.34 -5.54 -10.02
C PRO A 359 4.93 -6.81 -10.63
N TYR A 360 6.00 -6.66 -11.41
CA TYR A 360 6.70 -7.76 -12.07
C TYR A 360 8.19 -7.72 -11.74
N GLY A 361 8.89 -8.83 -11.95
CA GLY A 361 10.32 -8.91 -11.73
C GLY A 361 11.01 -9.91 -12.63
N ILE A 362 12.32 -9.77 -12.73
CA ILE A 362 13.21 -10.73 -13.38
C ILE A 362 14.11 -11.29 -12.29
N VAL A 363 14.26 -12.59 -12.27
CA VAL A 363 15.06 -13.33 -11.33
C VAL A 363 16.20 -13.98 -12.09
N ILE A 364 17.41 -13.84 -11.57
CA ILE A 364 18.61 -14.52 -12.05
C ILE A 364 19.16 -15.31 -10.87
N GLY A 365 19.39 -16.60 -11.08
CA GLY A 365 19.86 -17.52 -10.05
C GLY A 365 21.04 -18.36 -10.51
N ILE A 366 21.81 -18.83 -9.54
CA ILE A 366 22.86 -19.81 -9.72
C ILE A 366 22.74 -20.85 -8.62
N ASN A 367 22.76 -22.13 -9.00
CA ASN A 367 22.73 -23.26 -8.09
C ASN A 367 23.95 -24.16 -8.33
N GLU A 368 24.57 -24.63 -7.25
CA GLU A 368 25.52 -25.73 -7.26
C GLU A 368 24.79 -27.07 -7.14
N ASN A 369 25.19 -28.06 -7.94
CA ASN A 369 24.52 -29.37 -8.01
C ASN A 369 25.49 -30.55 -7.84
N THR A 370 26.59 -30.36 -7.12
CA THR A 370 27.63 -31.39 -6.89
C THR A 370 27.09 -32.66 -6.23
N ASP A 371 26.17 -32.54 -5.28
CA ASP A 371 25.50 -33.69 -4.63
C ASP A 371 24.60 -34.50 -5.60
N ILE A 372 24.18 -33.90 -6.70
CA ILE A 372 23.26 -34.47 -7.70
C ILE A 372 24.03 -35.03 -8.88
N LEU A 373 25.10 -34.34 -9.27
CA LEU A 373 26.04 -34.68 -10.34
C LEU A 373 27.38 -35.08 -9.69
N PRO A 374 27.47 -36.26 -9.05
CA PRO A 374 28.64 -36.63 -8.24
C PRO A 374 29.95 -36.72 -9.04
N ASP A 375 29.84 -36.92 -10.36
CA ASP A 375 30.99 -37.01 -11.27
C ASP A 375 31.40 -35.64 -11.86
N ALA A 376 30.62 -34.58 -11.61
CA ALA A 376 30.90 -33.24 -12.10
C ALA A 376 31.76 -32.45 -11.11
N SER A 377 32.70 -31.65 -11.62
CA SER A 377 33.35 -30.62 -10.80
C SER A 377 32.35 -29.56 -10.35
N LEU A 378 32.73 -28.76 -9.34
CA LEU A 378 31.95 -27.61 -8.87
C LEU A 378 31.46 -26.75 -10.04
N VAL A 379 32.36 -26.42 -10.97
CA VAL A 379 32.11 -25.56 -12.13
C VAL A 379 31.13 -26.19 -13.12
N GLU A 380 31.30 -27.49 -13.39
CA GLU A 380 30.41 -28.24 -14.29
C GLU A 380 29.00 -28.44 -13.69
N SER A 381 28.90 -28.46 -12.36
CA SER A 381 27.62 -28.60 -11.65
C SER A 381 26.78 -27.31 -11.60
N LEU A 382 27.34 -26.17 -11.98
CA LEU A 382 26.66 -24.88 -11.88
C LEU A 382 25.48 -24.81 -12.86
N GLN A 383 24.28 -24.60 -12.31
CA GLN A 383 23.08 -24.30 -13.05
C GLN A 383 22.76 -22.81 -12.96
N PHE A 384 22.63 -22.16 -14.11
CA PHE A 384 22.17 -20.78 -14.23
C PHE A 384 20.68 -20.74 -14.52
N LYS A 385 19.94 -19.89 -13.81
CA LYS A 385 18.49 -19.74 -13.92
C LYS A 385 18.14 -18.31 -14.26
N ALA A 386 17.18 -18.11 -15.15
CA ALA A 386 16.58 -16.81 -15.42
C ALA A 386 15.07 -16.95 -15.56
N ALA A 387 14.29 -16.22 -14.77
CA ALA A 387 12.83 -16.31 -14.77
C ALA A 387 12.15 -14.95 -14.63
N ALA A 388 11.06 -14.74 -15.36
CA ALA A 388 10.15 -13.64 -15.09
C ALA A 388 9.18 -14.04 -13.98
N LYS A 389 8.80 -13.11 -13.13
CA LYS A 389 7.82 -13.30 -12.06
C LYS A 389 6.80 -12.17 -11.99
N VAL A 390 5.63 -12.48 -11.45
CA VAL A 390 4.56 -11.52 -11.14
C VAL A 390 4.31 -11.58 -9.65
N MET A 391 4.08 -10.44 -9.00
CA MET A 391 3.84 -10.37 -7.55
C MET A 391 2.36 -10.19 -7.26
N PHE A 392 1.76 -11.17 -6.59
CA PHE A 392 0.39 -11.10 -6.07
C PHE A 392 0.42 -10.94 -4.56
N TYR A 393 0.01 -9.77 -4.08
CA TYR A 393 -0.09 -9.52 -2.64
C TYR A 393 -1.29 -10.27 -2.09
N LEU A 394 -1.04 -11.10 -1.10
CA LEU A 394 -2.07 -11.88 -0.42
C LEU A 394 -2.70 -11.04 0.69
N PRO A 395 -3.93 -11.35 1.15
CA PRO A 395 -4.67 -10.59 2.18
C PRO A 395 -4.10 -10.81 3.59
N LEU A 396 -2.77 -10.78 3.70
CA LEU A 396 -1.97 -10.83 4.90
C LEU A 396 -0.76 -9.94 4.68
N ARG A 397 -0.46 -9.12 5.69
CA ARG A 397 0.66 -8.17 5.60
C ARG A 397 1.96 -8.84 5.15
N ASN A 398 2.62 -8.19 4.20
CA ASN A 398 3.96 -8.53 3.69
C ASN A 398 4.06 -9.93 3.08
N LEU A 399 2.92 -10.54 2.74
CA LEU A 399 2.83 -11.85 2.11
C LEU A 399 2.59 -11.70 0.61
N VAL A 400 3.44 -12.33 -0.19
CA VAL A 400 3.39 -12.23 -1.66
C VAL A 400 3.46 -13.62 -2.26
N LEU A 401 2.56 -13.92 -3.18
CA LEU A 401 2.64 -15.07 -4.07
C LEU A 401 3.33 -14.63 -5.37
N GLU A 402 4.40 -15.33 -5.75
CA GLU A 402 5.25 -15.00 -6.88
C GLU A 402 5.33 -16.15 -7.88
N PRO A 403 4.31 -16.34 -8.74
CA PRO A 403 4.45 -17.26 -9.87
C PRO A 403 5.55 -16.79 -10.80
N ARG A 404 6.27 -17.75 -11.37
CA ARG A 404 7.44 -17.51 -12.22
C ARG A 404 7.54 -18.50 -13.36
N LEU A 405 8.11 -18.01 -14.46
CA LEU A 405 8.34 -18.76 -15.70
C LEU A 405 9.68 -18.34 -16.28
N GLY A 406 10.51 -19.31 -16.66
CA GLY A 406 11.88 -19.05 -17.06
C GLY A 406 12.58 -20.25 -17.68
N LEU A 407 13.91 -20.15 -17.71
CA LEU A 407 14.80 -21.16 -18.25
C LEU A 407 15.95 -21.41 -17.27
N GLY A 408 16.37 -22.67 -17.20
CA GLY A 408 17.54 -23.12 -16.45
C GLY A 408 18.52 -23.81 -17.39
N MET A 409 19.81 -23.61 -17.20
CA MET A 409 20.84 -24.24 -18.01
C MET A 409 22.08 -24.63 -17.20
N THR A 410 22.72 -25.74 -17.57
CA THR A 410 24.03 -26.19 -17.04
C THR A 410 25.06 -26.15 -18.16
N PRO A 411 25.58 -24.96 -18.51
CA PRO A 411 26.30 -24.75 -19.77
C PRO A 411 27.64 -25.49 -19.83
N LEU A 412 28.18 -25.88 -18.68
CA LEU A 412 29.50 -26.49 -18.55
C LEU A 412 29.43 -28.01 -18.35
N ASN A 413 28.22 -28.56 -18.19
CA ASN A 413 28.02 -30.01 -18.14
C ASN A 413 27.83 -30.54 -19.57
N SER A 414 28.47 -31.64 -19.92
CA SER A 414 28.47 -32.21 -21.28
C SER A 414 27.22 -33.06 -21.59
N ASN A 415 26.11 -32.86 -20.89
CA ASN A 415 24.93 -33.72 -20.99
C ASN A 415 23.87 -33.18 -21.98
N ASP A 416 23.01 -34.05 -22.51
CA ASP A 416 22.05 -33.70 -23.58
C ASP A 416 20.94 -32.71 -23.13
N ASN A 417 20.72 -32.57 -21.82
CA ASN A 417 19.66 -31.74 -21.23
C ASN A 417 20.19 -30.42 -20.65
N ASN A 418 20.98 -29.68 -21.42
CA ASN A 418 21.62 -28.45 -20.97
C ASN A 418 20.70 -27.22 -20.86
N LEU A 419 19.44 -27.31 -21.30
CA LEU A 419 18.46 -26.23 -21.22
C LEU A 419 17.07 -26.79 -20.86
N GLY A 420 16.48 -26.28 -19.79
CA GLY A 420 15.17 -26.69 -19.30
C GLY A 420 14.24 -25.51 -19.07
N LEU A 421 12.95 -25.72 -19.32
CA LEU A 421 11.90 -24.81 -18.85
C LEU A 421 11.83 -24.85 -17.33
N LEU A 422 11.79 -23.68 -16.70
CA LEU A 422 11.51 -23.50 -15.29
C LEU A 422 10.12 -22.89 -15.12
N THR A 423 9.29 -23.47 -14.26
CA THR A 423 8.01 -22.86 -13.86
C THR A 423 7.71 -23.17 -12.40
N GLY A 424 6.93 -22.33 -11.73
CA GLY A 424 6.55 -22.58 -10.35
C GLY A 424 6.11 -21.30 -9.66
N PHE A 425 6.23 -21.29 -8.34
CA PHE A 425 5.87 -20.13 -7.53
C PHE A 425 6.65 -20.09 -6.22
N ASP A 426 6.82 -18.89 -5.68
CA ASP A 426 7.26 -18.68 -4.30
C ASP A 426 6.14 -18.03 -3.48
N VAL A 427 5.98 -18.44 -2.22
CA VAL A 427 5.25 -17.68 -1.21
C VAL A 427 6.28 -17.00 -0.34
N ALA A 428 6.36 -15.67 -0.45
CA ALA A 428 7.37 -14.84 0.18
C ALA A 428 6.82 -13.99 1.33
N PHE A 429 7.54 -13.99 2.44
CA PHE A 429 7.30 -13.20 3.64
C PHE A 429 8.38 -12.14 3.76
N ASN A 430 7.99 -10.87 3.76
CA ASN A 430 8.92 -9.76 4.01
C ASN A 430 8.85 -9.38 5.51
N LEU A 431 9.83 -9.84 6.29
CA LEU A 431 9.86 -9.71 7.74
C LEU A 431 10.74 -8.55 8.22
N GLY A 432 10.14 -7.60 8.93
CA GLY A 432 10.82 -6.57 9.71
C GLY A 432 11.15 -5.26 8.98
N ARG A 433 11.50 -4.23 9.77
CA ARG A 433 12.21 -3.02 9.33
C ARG A 433 13.69 -3.21 9.68
N ASP A 434 14.60 -3.00 8.73
CA ASP A 434 16.01 -2.76 9.07
C ASP A 434 16.14 -1.37 9.72
N ASN A 435 17.08 -1.22 10.65
CA ASN A 435 17.28 -0.02 11.47
C ASN A 435 17.60 1.23 10.63
N ASN A 436 18.10 1.03 9.40
CA ASN A 436 18.41 2.11 8.45
C ASN A 436 17.41 2.18 7.28
N ARG A 437 16.24 1.51 7.38
CA ARG A 437 15.11 1.59 6.43
C ARG A 437 15.38 1.13 4.98
N GLN A 438 16.61 0.74 4.63
CA GLN A 438 16.96 0.33 3.26
C GLN A 438 16.71 -1.15 2.98
N ARG A 439 16.69 -2.02 4.00
CA ARG A 439 16.54 -3.47 3.83
C ARG A 439 15.40 -4.08 4.64
N THR A 440 14.92 -5.24 4.23
CA THR A 440 13.97 -6.07 4.99
C THR A 440 14.35 -7.53 4.81
N LYS A 441 14.36 -8.31 5.91
CA LYS A 441 14.61 -9.75 5.83
C LYS A 441 13.50 -10.38 5.01
N ARG A 442 13.85 -11.33 4.15
CA ARG A 442 12.92 -12.00 3.26
C ARG A 442 13.09 -13.50 3.39
N PHE A 443 11.97 -14.18 3.54
CA PHE A 443 11.90 -15.63 3.54
C PHE A 443 10.91 -16.06 2.48
N SER A 444 11.20 -17.14 1.75
CA SER A 444 10.20 -17.72 0.86
C SER A 444 10.25 -19.23 0.85
N ILE A 445 9.09 -19.82 0.65
CA ILE A 445 8.92 -21.25 0.41
C ILE A 445 8.30 -21.37 -0.97
N GLY A 446 8.89 -22.17 -1.83
CA GLY A 446 8.49 -22.26 -3.22
C GLY A 446 8.44 -23.68 -3.76
N TYR A 447 7.80 -23.79 -4.90
CA TYR A 447 7.79 -24.97 -5.74
C TYR A 447 8.42 -24.61 -7.10
N GLU A 448 9.21 -25.53 -7.64
CA GLU A 448 9.82 -25.40 -8.96
C GLU A 448 9.69 -26.69 -9.75
N TYR A 449 9.12 -26.58 -10.94
CA TYR A 449 9.26 -27.56 -11.99
C TYR A 449 10.45 -27.20 -12.87
N ASP A 450 11.35 -28.16 -13.08
CA ASP A 450 12.53 -28.01 -13.94
C ASP A 450 12.56 -29.13 -14.98
N ALA A 451 12.35 -28.76 -16.26
CA ALA A 451 12.32 -29.70 -17.36
C ALA A 451 13.70 -30.31 -17.70
N SER A 452 14.80 -29.72 -17.24
CA SER A 452 16.13 -30.34 -17.37
C SER A 452 16.25 -31.60 -16.51
N GLY A 453 15.42 -31.70 -15.47
CA GLY A 453 15.33 -32.86 -14.60
C GLY A 453 16.54 -33.07 -13.68
N LEU A 454 17.39 -32.06 -13.50
CA LEU A 454 18.65 -32.16 -12.72
C LEU A 454 18.41 -32.70 -11.30
N HIS A 455 17.61 -32.02 -10.48
CA HIS A 455 17.27 -32.50 -9.13
C HIS A 455 16.16 -33.57 -9.18
N SER A 456 15.13 -33.22 -9.91
CA SER A 456 13.91 -33.97 -10.24
C SER A 456 13.04 -32.99 -11.04
N TYR A 457 12.00 -33.50 -11.71
CA TYR A 457 11.05 -32.60 -12.34
C TYR A 457 10.34 -31.67 -11.36
N ASN A 458 10.33 -31.95 -10.06
CA ASN A 458 9.53 -31.22 -9.07
C ASN A 458 10.33 -31.00 -7.79
N SER A 459 10.64 -29.75 -7.46
CA SER A 459 11.46 -29.39 -6.30
C SER A 459 10.72 -28.47 -5.34
N ILE A 460 11.10 -28.54 -4.06
CA ILE A 460 10.76 -27.55 -3.04
C ILE A 460 11.96 -26.64 -2.83
N LEU A 461 11.68 -25.35 -2.68
CA LEU A 461 12.66 -24.30 -2.45
C LEU A 461 12.42 -23.67 -1.09
N LEU A 462 13.49 -23.54 -0.32
CA LEU A 462 13.55 -22.67 0.84
C LEU A 462 14.53 -21.56 0.53
N LYS A 463 14.09 -20.31 0.67
CA LYS A 463 14.94 -19.16 0.41
C LYS A 463 14.96 -18.22 1.60
N ALA A 464 16.14 -17.69 1.91
CA ALA A 464 16.32 -16.68 2.95
C ALA A 464 17.26 -15.58 2.48
N GLY A 465 16.97 -14.34 2.81
CA GLY A 465 17.76 -13.21 2.36
C GLY A 465 17.15 -11.86 2.73
N PHE A 466 17.27 -10.89 1.83
CA PHE A 466 16.76 -9.54 2.07
C PHE A 466 16.31 -8.84 0.79
N ASN A 467 15.37 -7.90 0.94
CA ASN A 467 15.04 -6.92 -0.08
C ASN A 467 15.82 -5.63 0.15
N ASN A 468 16.17 -4.96 -0.94
CA ASN A 468 16.42 -3.52 -0.95
C ASN A 468 15.16 -2.83 -1.44
N TRP A 469 14.71 -1.79 -0.75
CA TRP A 469 13.51 -1.03 -1.11
C TRP A 469 13.86 0.19 -1.96
N GLN A 470 12.90 0.59 -2.80
CA GLN A 470 12.89 1.88 -3.45
C GLN A 470 11.59 2.62 -3.09
N GLY A 471 11.70 3.93 -2.93
CA GLY A 471 10.58 4.84 -3.09
C GLY A 471 10.55 5.30 -4.55
N ARG A 472 9.39 5.27 -5.19
CA ARG A 472 9.25 5.95 -6.48
C ARG A 472 9.39 7.43 -6.16
N VAL A 473 10.41 8.11 -6.66
CA VAL A 473 10.54 9.55 -6.46
C VAL A 473 9.70 10.24 -7.54
N VAL A 474 8.78 11.13 -7.15
CA VAL A 474 8.19 12.08 -8.10
C VAL A 474 9.25 13.15 -8.32
N LYS A 475 9.97 13.08 -9.44
CA LYS A 475 10.94 14.11 -9.82
C LYS A 475 10.19 15.42 -10.04
N LYS A 476 10.65 16.51 -9.43
CA LYS A 476 10.14 17.86 -9.73
C LYS A 476 10.43 18.24 -11.17
#